data_AF-A0A3C1S1X8-F1
#
_entry.id   AF-A0A3C1S1X8-F1
#
_cell.length_a   1.000
_cell.length_b   1.000
_cell.length_c   1.000
_cell.angle_alpha   90.00
_cell.angle_beta   90.00
_cell.angle_gamma   90.00
#
_symmetry.space_group_name_H-M   'P 1'
#
loop_
_entity.id
_entity.type
_entity.pdbx_description
1 polymer ?
#
loop_
_entity_poly.entity_id
_entity_poly.type
_entity_poly.pdbx_seq_one_letter_code
_entity_poly.pdbx_strand_id
1 'polypeptide(L)'
;FSLPKLRLTSATFNSNIEGSSEFIAETLQKILQQARKLNPNFLNTPNGFIAKTKLTFSRNWGLGSSSTLINNIAEWAQIDPFTLLENSFSGSGYDIACAKNNTPILYQIKEKKPIVKKVNFNPNFKDQLFFVHLNQKQNSREGIAQYKKVKDKVKQHVTSINDITHRLLICKSINDFGSIIKEHEQIISEIIKEKPVKKKLFSDYFGEIKSLGAWGGDFILATGNNDTSEYFKNKGFKTILSYNQMIL
;
A
#
# COMPACT_ATOMS: atom_id res chain seq x y z
N PHE A 1 -25.68 33.58 -4.08
CA PHE A 1 -25.91 32.83 -2.83
C PHE A 1 -24.80 31.80 -2.66
N SER A 2 -23.76 32.14 -1.88
CA SER A 2 -22.76 31.17 -1.45
C SER A 2 -23.36 30.33 -0.32
N LEU A 3 -23.39 29.01 -0.48
CA LEU A 3 -23.75 28.10 0.62
C LEU A 3 -22.79 28.36 1.80
N PRO A 4 -23.29 28.38 3.04
CA PRO A 4 -22.41 28.44 4.20
C PRO A 4 -21.44 27.26 4.13
N LYS A 5 -20.13 27.53 4.19
CA LYS A 5 -19.16 26.47 4.49
C LYS A 5 -19.66 25.83 5.80
N LEU A 6 -19.96 24.53 5.77
CA LEU A 6 -20.23 23.74 6.98
C LEU A 6 -19.08 23.98 7.96
N ARG A 7 -19.30 24.88 8.93
CA ARG A 7 -18.36 25.09 10.03
C ARG A 7 -18.40 23.83 10.86
N LEU A 8 -17.26 23.15 10.99
CA LEU A 8 -17.03 22.20 12.07
C LEU A 8 -17.35 22.94 13.38
N THR A 9 -18.49 22.63 14.00
CA THR A 9 -18.95 23.28 15.23
C THR A 9 -18.15 22.80 16.44
N SER A 10 -17.69 21.55 16.40
CA SER A 10 -16.70 21.00 17.32
C SER A 10 -16.07 19.75 16.71
N ALA A 11 -14.77 19.58 16.87
CA ALA A 11 -14.07 18.33 16.66
C ALA A 11 -13.26 18.05 17.92
N THR A 12 -13.73 17.12 18.76
CA THR A 12 -12.95 16.65 19.90
C THR A 12 -12.01 15.55 19.40
N PHE A 13 -10.78 15.94 19.07
CA PHE A 13 -9.71 15.03 18.69
C PHE A 13 -8.62 15.04 19.75
N ASN A 14 -8.51 13.96 20.51
CA ASN A 14 -7.38 13.77 21.43
C ASN A 14 -6.19 13.23 20.63
N SER A 15 -5.36 14.13 20.09
CA SER A 15 -4.01 13.77 19.64
C SER A 15 -2.96 14.62 20.30
N ASN A 16 -1.88 13.98 20.74
CA ASN A 16 -0.72 14.63 21.36
C ASN A 16 0.17 15.38 20.34
N ILE A 17 -0.34 15.74 19.15
CA ILE A 17 0.41 16.38 18.06
C ILE A 17 -0.37 17.63 17.59
N GLU A 18 0.08 18.80 18.01
CA GLU A 18 -0.48 20.10 17.63
C GLU A 18 -0.42 20.33 16.10
N GLY A 19 -1.42 21.02 15.55
CA GLY A 19 -1.51 21.39 14.12
C GLY A 19 -2.03 20.31 13.17
N SER A 20 -2.17 19.05 13.60
CA SER A 20 -2.70 17.96 12.74
C SER A 20 -4.23 17.84 12.76
N SER A 21 -4.90 18.43 13.76
CA SER A 21 -6.32 18.19 14.07
C SER A 21 -7.29 18.77 13.04
N GLU A 22 -7.11 20.05 12.69
CA GLU A 22 -7.96 20.73 11.69
C GLU A 22 -7.82 20.06 10.32
N PHE A 23 -6.59 19.76 9.90
CA PHE A 23 -6.32 19.06 8.65
C PHE A 23 -6.99 17.68 8.59
N ILE A 24 -6.94 16.89 9.67
CA ILE A 24 -7.60 15.58 9.73
C ILE A 24 -9.12 15.73 9.63
N ALA A 25 -9.71 16.66 10.38
CA ALA A 25 -11.14 16.91 10.39
C ALA A 25 -11.65 17.40 9.02
N GLU A 26 -10.96 18.35 8.41
CA GLU A 26 -11.23 18.85 7.06
C GLU A 26 -11.11 17.73 6.02
N THR A 27 -10.09 16.88 6.15
CA THR A 27 -9.89 15.74 5.25
C THR A 27 -11.06 14.76 5.33
N LEU A 28 -11.47 14.38 6.55
CA LEU A 28 -12.62 13.50 6.74
C LEU A 28 -13.92 14.14 6.23
N GLN A 29 -14.13 15.43 6.54
CA GLN A 29 -15.29 16.19 6.07
C GLN A 29 -15.35 16.19 4.54
N LYS A 30 -14.23 16.42 3.86
CA LYS A 30 -14.15 16.39 2.40
C LYS A 30 -14.56 15.02 1.85
N ILE A 31 -14.06 13.92 2.42
CA ILE A 31 -14.42 12.56 1.98
C ILE A 31 -15.92 12.32 2.15
N LEU A 32 -16.48 12.64 3.32
CA LEU A 32 -17.90 12.44 3.60
C LEU A 32 -18.80 13.30 2.69
N GLN A 33 -18.40 14.53 2.40
CA GLN A 33 -19.11 15.39 1.45
C GLN A 33 -19.08 14.83 0.02
N GLN A 34 -17.96 14.27 -0.44
CA GLN A 34 -17.90 13.61 -1.74
C GLN A 34 -18.74 12.34 -1.77
N ALA A 35 -18.75 11.56 -0.69
CA ALA A 35 -19.64 10.40 -0.57
C ALA A 35 -21.11 10.80 -0.67
N ARG A 36 -21.52 11.90 0.00
CA ARG A 36 -22.88 12.46 -0.11
C ARG A 36 -23.23 12.97 -1.51
N LYS A 37 -22.26 13.50 -2.26
CA LYS A 37 -22.50 13.89 -3.66
C LYS A 37 -22.75 12.68 -4.55
N LEU A 38 -22.04 11.58 -4.32
CA LEU A 38 -22.20 10.34 -5.06
C LEU A 38 -23.46 9.56 -4.65
N ASN A 39 -23.86 9.64 -3.38
CA ASN A 39 -25.13 9.13 -2.88
C ASN A 39 -25.81 10.16 -1.95
N PRO A 40 -26.79 10.94 -2.45
CA PRO A 40 -27.48 11.96 -1.65
C PRO A 40 -28.23 11.43 -0.42
N ASN A 41 -28.56 10.14 -0.37
CA ASN A 41 -29.21 9.51 0.77
C ASN A 41 -28.21 9.19 1.91
N PHE A 42 -26.91 9.17 1.61
CA PHE A 42 -25.89 8.91 2.62
C PHE A 42 -25.89 10.01 3.69
N LEU A 43 -26.02 9.59 4.95
CA LEU A 43 -26.13 10.49 6.11
C LEU A 43 -27.26 11.54 6.01
N ASN A 44 -28.31 11.26 5.22
CA ASN A 44 -29.44 12.17 5.06
C ASN A 44 -30.55 11.85 6.06
N THR A 45 -30.39 12.34 7.29
CA THR A 45 -31.37 12.16 8.38
C THR A 45 -31.44 13.43 9.23
N PRO A 46 -32.61 13.71 9.85
CA PRO A 46 -32.73 14.81 10.80
C PRO A 46 -31.84 14.64 12.06
N ASN A 47 -31.41 13.41 12.38
CA ASN A 47 -30.61 13.11 13.56
C ASN A 47 -29.12 12.94 13.22
N GLY A 48 -28.25 13.09 14.22
CA GLY A 48 -26.81 12.83 14.06
C GLY A 48 -26.45 11.34 14.00
N PHE A 49 -25.20 11.04 13.67
CA PHE A 49 -24.62 9.69 13.71
C PHE A 49 -23.43 9.60 14.65
N ILE A 50 -23.24 8.42 15.24
CA ILE A 50 -21.99 8.04 15.90
C ILE A 50 -21.39 6.87 15.11
N ALA A 51 -20.22 7.07 14.54
CA ALA A 51 -19.47 6.04 13.84
C ALA A 51 -18.12 5.80 14.52
N LYS A 52 -17.76 4.54 14.75
CA LYS A 52 -16.49 4.14 15.36
C LYS A 52 -15.79 3.14 14.47
N THR A 53 -14.55 3.43 14.11
CA THR A 53 -13.68 2.50 13.38
C THR A 53 -12.44 2.20 14.22
N LYS A 54 -11.83 1.03 13.99
CA LYS A 54 -10.60 0.61 14.67
C LYS A 54 -9.61 0.11 13.62
N LEU A 55 -8.40 0.69 13.62
CA LEU A 55 -7.31 0.17 12.83
C LEU A 55 -6.81 -1.13 13.46
N THR A 56 -6.64 -2.18 12.66
CA THR A 56 -6.25 -3.53 13.11
C THR A 56 -4.75 -3.79 12.98
N PHE A 57 -3.99 -2.83 12.46
CA PHE A 57 -2.54 -2.89 12.31
C PHE A 57 -1.87 -1.58 12.76
N SER A 58 -0.55 -1.59 12.89
CA SER A 58 0.20 -0.41 13.30
C SER A 58 0.06 0.73 12.30
N ARG A 59 -0.20 1.95 12.77
CA ARG A 59 -0.29 3.17 11.92
C ARG A 59 1.01 3.47 11.16
N ASN A 60 2.13 2.91 11.61
CA ASN A 60 3.43 3.10 10.99
C ASN A 60 3.72 2.09 9.88
N TRP A 61 2.80 1.14 9.63
CA TRP A 61 2.94 0.18 8.55
C TRP A 61 2.28 0.72 7.28
N GLY A 62 2.99 0.65 6.16
CA GLY A 62 2.55 1.07 4.82
C GLY A 62 1.43 0.23 4.19
N LEU A 63 0.51 -0.32 4.98
CA LEU A 63 -0.55 -1.23 4.52
C LEU A 63 -1.82 -0.53 4.03
N GLY A 64 -1.70 0.71 3.54
CA GLY A 64 -2.82 1.39 2.89
C GLY A 64 -3.97 1.79 3.82
N SER A 65 -3.68 2.30 5.03
CA SER A 65 -4.71 2.73 6.00
C SER A 65 -5.66 3.81 5.44
N SER A 66 -5.14 4.75 4.65
CA SER A 66 -5.97 5.78 3.99
C SER A 66 -6.95 5.18 2.98
N SER A 67 -6.48 4.24 2.17
CA SER A 67 -7.31 3.56 1.17
C SER A 67 -8.32 2.64 1.83
N THR A 68 -7.97 1.99 2.95
CA THR A 68 -8.91 1.23 3.77
C THR A 68 -10.04 2.11 4.30
N LEU A 69 -9.73 3.33 4.78
CA LEU A 69 -10.75 4.29 5.20
C LEU A 69 -11.69 4.68 4.05
N ILE A 70 -11.14 5.00 2.87
CA ILE A 70 -11.93 5.31 1.68
C ILE A 70 -12.83 4.14 1.29
N ASN A 71 -12.30 2.91 1.28
CA ASN A 71 -13.09 1.72 0.99
C ASN A 71 -14.25 1.56 1.96
N ASN A 72 -14.00 1.67 3.27
CA ASN A 72 -15.03 1.52 4.29
C ASN A 72 -16.12 2.60 4.20
N ILE A 73 -15.74 3.85 3.92
CA ILE A 73 -16.72 4.94 3.72
C ILE A 73 -17.53 4.70 2.44
N ALA A 74 -16.90 4.26 1.37
CA ALA A 74 -17.60 3.96 0.12
C ALA A 74 -18.60 2.80 0.29
N GLU A 75 -18.22 1.75 1.03
CA GLU A 75 -19.13 0.66 1.39
C GLU A 75 -20.30 1.16 2.25
N TRP A 76 -20.02 1.98 3.27
CA TRP A 76 -21.06 2.57 4.11
C TRP A 76 -22.03 3.45 3.31
N ALA A 77 -21.50 4.22 2.36
CA ALA A 77 -22.28 5.08 1.47
C ALA A 77 -22.85 4.35 0.26
N GLN A 78 -22.59 3.05 0.07
CA GLN A 78 -23.02 2.25 -1.08
C GLN A 78 -22.64 2.88 -2.44
N ILE A 79 -21.39 3.34 -2.55
CA ILE A 79 -20.84 3.97 -3.76
C ILE A 79 -19.56 3.27 -4.20
N ASP A 80 -19.11 3.58 -5.41
CA ASP A 80 -17.84 3.05 -5.92
C ASP A 80 -16.63 3.70 -5.21
N PRO A 81 -15.75 2.91 -4.55
CA PRO A 81 -14.59 3.44 -3.84
C PRO A 81 -13.52 4.03 -4.75
N PHE A 82 -13.42 3.60 -6.01
CA PHE A 82 -12.47 4.20 -6.96
C PHE A 82 -12.88 5.63 -7.31
N THR A 83 -14.17 5.82 -7.57
CA THR A 83 -14.77 7.15 -7.78
C THR A 83 -14.64 8.04 -6.54
N LEU A 84 -14.88 7.48 -5.34
CA LEU A 84 -14.69 8.24 -4.09
C LEU A 84 -13.21 8.64 -3.89
N LEU A 85 -12.27 7.73 -4.19
CA LEU A 85 -10.84 8.01 -4.12
C LEU A 85 -10.48 9.17 -5.07
N GLU A 86 -10.87 9.10 -6.34
CA GLU A 86 -10.58 10.12 -7.35
C GLU A 86 -11.14 11.50 -6.97
N ASN A 87 -12.36 11.54 -6.44
CA ASN A 87 -13.00 12.79 -6.02
C ASN A 87 -12.40 13.38 -4.73
N SER A 88 -11.75 12.57 -3.91
CA SER A 88 -11.22 12.98 -2.60
C SER A 88 -9.72 13.26 -2.63
N PHE A 89 -8.96 12.40 -3.32
CA PHE A 89 -7.50 12.36 -3.36
C PHE A 89 -7.00 11.98 -4.77
N SER A 90 -5.68 11.99 -4.97
CA SER A 90 -5.07 11.33 -6.12
C SER A 90 -4.41 10.04 -5.67
N GLY A 91 -4.55 8.99 -6.47
CA GLY A 91 -3.99 7.67 -6.19
C GLY A 91 -4.18 6.74 -7.38
N SER A 92 -3.42 5.66 -7.42
CA SER A 92 -3.55 4.68 -8.51
C SER A 92 -4.82 3.85 -8.41
N GLY A 93 -5.43 3.74 -7.22
CA GLY A 93 -6.51 2.80 -6.92
C GLY A 93 -6.05 1.41 -6.48
N TYR A 94 -4.74 1.12 -6.52
CA TYR A 94 -4.21 -0.20 -6.17
C TYR A 94 -4.58 -0.64 -4.75
N ASP A 95 -4.35 0.21 -3.75
CA ASP A 95 -4.67 -0.11 -2.36
C ASP A 95 -6.18 -0.29 -2.13
N ILE A 96 -7.04 0.37 -2.92
CA ILE A 96 -8.50 0.13 -2.91
C ILE A 96 -8.80 -1.26 -3.46
N ALA A 97 -8.16 -1.64 -4.56
CA ALA A 97 -8.29 -2.99 -5.10
C ALA A 97 -7.86 -4.04 -4.06
N CYS A 98 -6.77 -3.81 -3.32
CA CYS A 98 -6.37 -4.68 -2.21
C CYS A 98 -7.40 -4.68 -1.07
N ALA A 99 -7.90 -3.52 -0.62
CA ALA A 99 -8.89 -3.44 0.46
C ALA A 99 -10.20 -4.18 0.13
N LYS A 100 -10.59 -4.23 -1.14
CA LYS A 100 -11.79 -4.95 -1.61
C LYS A 100 -11.61 -6.46 -1.79
N ASN A 101 -10.40 -6.98 -1.69
CA ASN A 101 -10.11 -8.38 -2.01
C ASN A 101 -9.29 -9.03 -0.88
N ASN A 102 -9.80 -10.13 -0.34
CA ASN A 102 -9.08 -10.99 0.60
C ASN A 102 -8.22 -12.06 -0.10
N THR A 103 -7.89 -11.84 -1.37
CA THR A 103 -7.08 -12.77 -2.18
C THR A 103 -6.01 -12.00 -2.93
N PRO A 104 -4.88 -12.63 -3.30
CA PRO A 104 -3.93 -12.03 -4.22
C PRO A 104 -4.59 -11.54 -5.51
N ILE A 105 -4.14 -10.39 -6.01
CA ILE A 105 -4.67 -9.76 -7.23
C ILE A 105 -3.54 -9.38 -8.19
N LEU A 106 -3.84 -9.44 -9.47
CA LEU A 106 -3.18 -8.63 -10.48
C LEU A 106 -3.97 -7.33 -10.68
N TYR A 107 -3.25 -6.23 -10.72
CA TYR A 107 -3.81 -4.90 -10.90
C TYR A 107 -3.22 -4.23 -12.12
N GLN A 108 -4.09 -3.67 -12.96
CA GLN A 108 -3.69 -2.89 -14.13
C GLN A 108 -4.59 -1.67 -14.27
N ILE A 109 -4.04 -0.58 -14.80
CA ILE A 109 -4.83 0.56 -15.27
C ILE A 109 -4.83 0.54 -16.79
N LYS A 110 -6.00 0.40 -17.41
CA LYS A 110 -6.18 0.49 -18.86
C LYS A 110 -7.20 1.59 -19.14
N GLU A 111 -6.83 2.56 -20.00
CA GLU A 111 -7.72 3.68 -20.36
C GLU A 111 -8.29 4.42 -19.12
N LYS A 112 -7.43 4.67 -18.12
CA LYS A 112 -7.77 5.28 -16.81
C LYS A 112 -8.72 4.46 -15.93
N LYS A 113 -9.10 3.24 -16.33
CA LYS A 113 -9.96 2.36 -15.54
C LYS A 113 -9.13 1.28 -14.84
N PRO A 114 -9.39 1.01 -13.55
CA PRO A 114 -8.77 -0.09 -12.83
C PRO A 114 -9.31 -1.43 -13.35
N ILE A 115 -8.42 -2.38 -13.60
CA ILE A 115 -8.70 -3.77 -13.91
C ILE A 115 -8.10 -4.61 -12.78
N VAL A 116 -8.95 -5.37 -12.10
CA VAL A 116 -8.57 -6.24 -10.98
C VAL A 116 -8.85 -7.68 -11.38
N LYS A 117 -7.82 -8.53 -11.38
CA LYS A 117 -7.95 -9.97 -11.62
C LYS A 117 -7.49 -10.72 -10.39
N LYS A 118 -8.38 -11.48 -9.76
CA LYS A 118 -8.01 -12.41 -8.68
C LYS A 118 -7.10 -13.51 -9.22
N VAL A 119 -6.08 -13.85 -8.46
CA VAL A 119 -5.15 -14.94 -8.79
C VAL A 119 -4.94 -15.82 -7.57
N ASN A 120 -4.66 -17.11 -7.81
CA ASN A 120 -4.26 -18.02 -6.74
C ASN A 120 -2.74 -18.00 -6.62
N PHE A 121 -2.22 -17.20 -5.69
CA PHE A 121 -0.81 -17.20 -5.34
C PHE A 121 -0.64 -17.86 -3.97
N ASN A 122 -0.37 -19.16 -3.98
CA ASN A 122 -0.12 -19.98 -2.80
C ASN A 122 1.10 -20.89 -3.07
N PRO A 123 2.31 -20.32 -3.11
CA PRO A 123 3.51 -21.09 -3.44
C PRO A 123 3.82 -22.12 -2.35
N ASN A 124 4.33 -23.28 -2.76
CA ASN A 124 4.82 -24.34 -1.86
C ASN A 124 5.99 -23.90 -0.96
N PHE A 125 6.67 -22.81 -1.32
CA PHE A 125 7.78 -22.23 -0.56
C PHE A 125 7.36 -21.04 0.32
N LYS A 126 6.06 -20.78 0.53
CA LYS A 126 5.60 -19.61 1.29
C LYS A 126 6.17 -19.50 2.71
N ASP A 127 6.48 -20.62 3.35
CA ASP A 127 7.08 -20.63 4.70
C ASP A 127 8.55 -20.15 4.71
N GLN A 128 9.13 -19.94 3.53
CA GLN A 128 10.46 -19.34 3.33
C GLN A 128 10.38 -17.86 2.95
N LEU A 129 9.21 -17.22 3.09
CA LEU A 129 8.99 -15.81 2.81
C LEU A 129 8.73 -15.03 4.09
N PHE A 130 9.46 -13.92 4.26
CA PHE A 130 9.41 -13.09 5.45
C PHE A 130 9.19 -11.62 5.09
N PHE A 131 8.32 -10.95 5.84
CA PHE A 131 8.10 -9.51 5.79
C PHE A 131 8.88 -8.85 6.91
N VAL A 132 9.85 -8.00 6.57
CA VAL A 132 10.68 -7.30 7.56
C VAL A 132 10.36 -5.81 7.52
N HIS A 133 9.98 -5.27 8.67
CA HIS A 133 9.72 -3.83 8.80
C HIS A 133 11.03 -3.07 9.00
N LEU A 134 11.33 -2.11 8.12
CA LEU A 134 12.59 -1.35 8.17
C LEU A 134 12.61 -0.24 9.22
N ASN A 135 11.51 -0.01 9.95
CA ASN A 135 11.35 1.10 10.91
C ASN A 135 11.58 2.50 10.31
N GLN A 136 11.56 2.60 8.99
CA GLN A 136 11.75 3.82 8.24
C GLN A 136 10.45 4.13 7.50
N LYS A 137 9.74 5.15 7.97
CA LYS A 137 8.58 5.65 7.25
C LYS A 137 9.06 6.47 6.08
N GLN A 138 8.80 5.99 4.88
CA GLN A 138 9.10 6.75 3.68
C GLN A 138 7.89 7.56 3.26
N ASN A 139 8.11 8.82 2.90
CA ASN A 139 7.03 9.66 2.40
C ASN A 139 6.68 9.23 0.97
N SER A 140 5.53 8.60 0.80
CA SER A 140 5.04 8.13 -0.51
C SER A 140 4.99 9.26 -1.55
N ARG A 141 4.79 10.51 -1.13
CA ARG A 141 4.80 11.69 -2.03
C ARG A 141 6.17 11.92 -2.65
N GLU A 142 7.24 11.74 -1.90
CA GLU A 142 8.61 11.93 -2.38
C GLU A 142 9.01 10.83 -3.37
N GLY A 143 8.68 9.56 -3.05
CA GLY A 143 8.89 8.44 -3.98
C GLY A 143 8.17 8.64 -5.31
N ILE A 144 6.91 9.10 -5.27
CA ILE A 144 6.14 9.44 -6.47
C ILE A 144 6.78 10.59 -7.25
N ALA A 145 7.28 11.62 -6.56
CA ALA A 145 7.92 12.76 -7.20
C ALA A 145 9.21 12.36 -7.95
N GLN A 146 10.03 11.48 -7.36
CA GLN A 146 11.21 10.94 -8.04
C GLN A 146 10.84 10.08 -9.24
N TYR A 147 9.85 9.19 -9.09
CA TYR A 147 9.35 8.37 -10.20
C TYR A 147 8.83 9.22 -11.37
N LYS A 148 8.11 10.32 -11.09
CA LYS A 148 7.60 11.21 -12.14
C LYS A 148 8.71 11.81 -13.02
N LYS A 149 9.91 12.02 -12.48
CA LYS A 149 11.07 12.52 -13.25
C LYS A 149 11.63 11.50 -14.25
N VAL A 150 11.36 10.22 -14.05
CA VAL A 150 11.89 9.11 -14.87
C VAL A 150 10.80 8.38 -15.67
N LYS A 151 9.56 8.89 -15.65
CA LYS A 151 8.37 8.22 -16.18
C LYS A 151 8.50 7.74 -17.64
N ASP A 152 9.17 8.50 -18.50
CA ASP A 152 9.32 8.12 -19.91
C ASP A 152 10.24 6.91 -20.09
N LYS A 153 11.24 6.75 -19.21
CA LYS A 153 12.10 5.57 -19.16
C LYS A 153 11.39 4.35 -18.59
N VAL A 154 10.26 4.52 -17.91
CA VAL A 154 9.52 3.37 -17.36
C VAL A 154 8.85 2.57 -18.47
N LYS A 155 8.39 3.24 -19.53
CA LYS A 155 7.62 2.61 -20.61
C LYS A 155 8.36 1.44 -21.27
N GLN A 156 9.67 1.57 -21.46
CA GLN A 156 10.51 0.51 -22.03
C GLN A 156 10.63 -0.74 -21.14
N HIS A 157 10.40 -0.61 -19.83
CA HIS A 157 10.51 -1.73 -18.88
C HIS A 157 9.16 -2.41 -18.57
N VAL A 158 8.03 -1.86 -19.03
CA VAL A 158 6.69 -2.39 -18.72
C VAL A 158 6.56 -3.85 -19.15
N THR A 159 7.03 -4.19 -20.36
CA THR A 159 6.98 -5.57 -20.86
C THR A 159 7.79 -6.52 -19.97
N SER A 160 8.99 -6.12 -19.56
CA SER A 160 9.84 -6.92 -18.67
C SER A 160 9.21 -7.11 -17.27
N ILE A 161 8.60 -6.06 -16.71
CA ILE A 161 7.89 -6.16 -15.41
C ILE A 161 6.66 -7.05 -15.51
N ASN A 162 5.94 -7.03 -16.65
CA ASN A 162 4.83 -7.94 -16.89
C ASN A 162 5.32 -9.41 -16.95
N ASP A 163 6.41 -9.68 -17.67
CA ASP A 163 7.00 -11.02 -17.72
C ASP A 163 7.42 -11.52 -16.34
N ILE A 164 8.13 -10.68 -15.57
CA ILE A 164 8.49 -10.97 -14.17
C ILE A 164 7.25 -11.30 -13.33
N THR A 165 6.17 -10.51 -13.48
CA THR A 165 4.92 -10.75 -12.76
C THR A 165 4.33 -12.12 -13.11
N HIS A 166 4.32 -12.50 -14.39
CA HIS A 166 3.85 -13.82 -14.83
C HIS A 166 4.74 -14.94 -14.30
N ARG A 167 6.06 -14.79 -14.34
CA ARG A 167 7.03 -15.75 -13.80
C ARG A 167 6.88 -15.94 -12.29
N LEU A 168 6.66 -14.87 -11.53
CA LEU A 168 6.38 -14.95 -10.09
C LEU A 168 5.13 -15.79 -9.80
N LEU A 169 4.08 -15.66 -10.61
CA LEU A 169 2.83 -16.42 -10.40
C LEU A 169 2.96 -17.93 -10.61
N ILE A 170 3.89 -18.37 -11.47
CA ILE A 170 4.02 -19.78 -11.86
C ILE A 170 5.23 -20.49 -11.24
N CYS A 171 6.16 -19.76 -10.62
CA CYS A 171 7.36 -20.33 -10.04
C CYS A 171 7.04 -21.31 -8.90
N LYS A 172 7.84 -22.37 -8.78
CA LYS A 172 7.59 -23.50 -7.87
C LYS A 172 8.74 -23.77 -6.89
N SER A 173 9.80 -22.96 -6.95
CA SER A 173 10.96 -23.09 -6.08
C SER A 173 11.37 -21.73 -5.52
N ILE A 174 11.92 -21.75 -4.30
CA ILE A 174 12.42 -20.54 -3.64
C ILE A 174 13.61 -19.92 -4.39
N ASN A 175 14.40 -20.75 -5.08
CA ASN A 175 15.56 -20.31 -5.84
C ASN A 175 15.14 -19.56 -7.10
N ASP A 176 14.12 -20.05 -7.82
CA ASP A 176 13.54 -19.34 -8.96
C ASP A 176 12.89 -18.03 -8.50
N PHE A 177 12.09 -18.09 -7.44
CA PHE A 177 11.46 -16.90 -6.86
C PHE A 177 12.50 -15.85 -6.47
N GLY A 178 13.57 -16.26 -5.77
CA GLY A 178 14.70 -15.41 -5.40
C GLY A 178 15.36 -14.75 -6.60
N SER A 179 15.60 -15.51 -7.67
CA SER A 179 16.19 -15.00 -8.90
C SER A 179 15.29 -13.97 -9.59
N ILE A 180 13.98 -14.24 -9.65
CA ILE A 180 12.99 -13.34 -10.25
C ILE A 180 12.83 -12.04 -9.45
N ILE A 181 12.76 -12.11 -8.11
CA ILE A 181 12.65 -10.87 -7.31
C ILE A 181 13.93 -10.03 -7.35
N LYS A 182 15.10 -10.67 -7.49
CA LYS A 182 16.38 -9.98 -7.66
C LYS A 182 16.43 -9.26 -9.00
N GLU A 183 15.98 -9.91 -10.08
CA GLU A 183 15.83 -9.30 -11.40
C GLU A 183 14.87 -8.09 -11.33
N HIS A 184 13.73 -8.26 -10.67
CA HIS A 184 12.79 -7.16 -10.44
C HIS A 184 13.45 -5.98 -9.71
N GLU A 185 14.13 -6.23 -8.59
CA GLU A 185 14.82 -5.16 -7.87
C GLU A 185 15.85 -4.47 -8.75
N GLN A 186 16.64 -5.22 -9.54
CA GLN A 186 17.65 -4.62 -10.40
C GLN A 186 17.00 -3.67 -11.44
N ILE A 187 15.92 -4.10 -12.11
CA ILE A 187 15.21 -3.25 -13.08
C ILE A 187 14.65 -1.99 -12.42
N ILE A 188 13.97 -2.11 -11.27
CA ILE A 188 13.41 -0.93 -10.60
C ILE A 188 14.54 0.00 -10.12
N SER A 189 15.64 -0.55 -9.60
CA SER A 189 16.79 0.21 -9.14
C SER A 189 17.39 1.08 -10.25
N GLU A 190 17.44 0.58 -11.48
CA GLU A 190 17.90 1.30 -12.67
C GLU A 190 16.94 2.43 -13.07
N ILE A 191 15.63 2.16 -13.00
CA ILE A 191 14.59 3.14 -13.31
C ILE A 191 14.68 4.33 -12.36
N ILE A 192 14.71 4.08 -11.05
CA ILE A 192 14.65 5.12 -10.03
C ILE A 192 16.03 5.66 -9.63
N LYS A 193 17.11 5.04 -10.13
CA LYS A 193 18.52 5.37 -9.86
C LYS A 193 18.90 5.28 -8.37
N GLU A 194 18.37 4.27 -7.69
CA GLU A 194 18.67 3.97 -6.28
C GLU A 194 19.36 2.61 -6.18
N LYS A 195 20.14 2.36 -5.12
CA LYS A 195 20.69 1.02 -4.89
C LYS A 195 19.60 0.07 -4.36
N PRO A 196 19.55 -1.20 -4.81
CA PRO A 196 18.71 -2.22 -4.18
C PRO A 196 18.91 -2.30 -2.67
N VAL A 197 17.83 -2.48 -1.92
CA VAL A 197 17.86 -2.49 -0.44
C VAL A 197 18.81 -3.55 0.11
N LYS A 198 18.90 -4.73 -0.54
CA LYS A 198 19.87 -5.77 -0.20
C LYS A 198 21.30 -5.23 -0.24
N LYS A 199 21.69 -4.60 -1.36
CA LYS A 199 23.03 -4.02 -1.52
C LYS A 199 23.32 -2.88 -0.54
N LYS A 200 22.28 -2.13 -0.13
CA LYS A 200 22.42 -0.97 0.76
C LYS A 200 22.51 -1.33 2.24
N LEU A 201 21.70 -2.29 2.70
CA LEU A 201 21.49 -2.57 4.13
C LEU A 201 21.83 -4.00 4.55
N PHE A 202 21.85 -4.95 3.60
CA PHE A 202 21.88 -6.39 3.88
C PHE A 202 22.79 -7.12 2.90
N SER A 203 23.96 -6.55 2.60
CA SER A 203 24.88 -7.08 1.58
C SER A 203 25.39 -8.49 1.92
N ASP A 204 25.40 -8.82 3.21
CA ASP A 204 25.79 -10.10 3.80
C ASP A 204 24.61 -11.08 3.99
N TYR A 205 23.38 -10.70 3.64
CA TYR A 205 22.24 -11.61 3.77
C TYR A 205 22.26 -12.68 2.68
N PHE A 206 22.16 -13.95 3.10
CA PHE A 206 22.23 -15.11 2.21
C PHE A 206 21.05 -15.18 1.22
N GLY A 207 19.84 -14.84 1.69
CA GLY A 207 18.61 -14.86 0.89
C GLY A 207 18.47 -13.64 -0.02
N GLU A 208 17.43 -13.60 -0.84
CA GLU A 208 17.13 -12.47 -1.72
C GLU A 208 16.10 -11.55 -1.07
N ILE A 209 16.23 -10.24 -1.34
CA ILE A 209 15.38 -9.22 -0.74
C ILE A 209 14.80 -8.35 -1.82
N LYS A 210 13.51 -8.05 -1.68
CA LYS A 210 12.74 -7.16 -2.54
C LYS A 210 12.09 -6.05 -1.72
N SER A 211 12.08 -4.84 -2.25
CA SER A 211 11.35 -3.70 -1.69
C SER A 211 9.84 -3.85 -1.91
N LEU A 212 9.03 -3.48 -0.91
CA LEU A 212 7.57 -3.39 -1.01
C LEU A 212 7.12 -1.93 -0.90
N GLY A 213 6.18 -1.51 -1.75
CA GLY A 213 5.69 -0.13 -1.77
C GLY A 213 6.67 0.86 -2.42
N ALA A 214 6.86 2.03 -1.82
CA ALA A 214 7.54 3.18 -2.40
C ALA A 214 9.08 3.12 -2.43
N TRP A 215 9.66 1.92 -2.26
CA TRP A 215 11.10 1.62 -2.32
C TRP A 215 11.98 2.28 -1.24
N GLY A 216 12.44 1.49 -0.27
CA GLY A 216 13.40 1.95 0.75
C GLY A 216 12.80 2.33 2.10
N GLY A 217 11.59 1.88 2.41
CA GLY A 217 10.91 2.10 3.69
C GLY A 217 10.01 0.94 4.09
N ASP A 218 9.12 1.19 5.05
CA ASP A 218 8.08 0.30 5.61
C ASP A 218 8.45 -1.17 5.65
N PHE A 219 8.15 -1.95 4.61
CA PHE A 219 8.45 -3.39 4.54
C PHE A 219 9.33 -3.78 3.35
N ILE A 220 10.14 -4.81 3.57
CA ILE A 220 10.77 -5.62 2.52
C ILE A 220 10.22 -7.04 2.58
N LEU A 221 10.27 -7.72 1.44
CA LEU A 221 10.10 -9.17 1.35
C LEU A 221 11.48 -9.82 1.28
N ALA A 222 11.76 -10.78 2.16
CA ALA A 222 12.99 -11.56 2.15
C ALA A 222 12.66 -13.04 1.91
N THR A 223 13.43 -13.70 1.04
CA THR A 223 13.52 -15.16 1.04
C THR A 223 14.44 -15.60 2.17
N GLY A 224 14.19 -16.76 2.76
CA GLY A 224 14.87 -17.12 3.99
C GLY A 224 14.62 -18.54 4.49
N ASN A 225 15.11 -18.77 5.70
CA ASN A 225 15.03 -20.02 6.43
C ASN A 225 14.83 -19.71 7.94
N ASN A 226 15.13 -20.66 8.81
CA ASN A 226 14.99 -20.49 10.26
C ASN A 226 15.90 -19.40 10.84
N ASP A 227 17.05 -19.12 10.22
CA ASP A 227 18.04 -18.14 10.69
C ASP A 227 17.64 -16.70 10.33
N THR A 228 16.67 -16.54 9.43
CA THR A 228 16.25 -15.24 8.91
C THR A 228 15.79 -14.28 10.00
N SER A 229 15.00 -14.76 10.97
CA SER A 229 14.52 -13.91 12.07
C SER A 229 15.68 -13.38 12.91
N GLU A 230 16.65 -14.24 13.22
CA GLU A 230 17.81 -13.89 14.03
C GLU A 230 18.71 -12.89 13.30
N TYR A 231 18.98 -13.12 12.01
CA TYR A 231 19.77 -12.19 11.20
C TYR A 231 19.21 -10.77 11.24
N PHE A 232 17.91 -10.59 10.97
CA PHE A 232 17.31 -9.25 10.93
C PHE A 232 17.21 -8.61 12.34
N LYS A 233 16.99 -9.41 13.39
CA LYS A 233 17.04 -8.94 14.79
C LYS A 233 18.43 -8.43 15.15
N ASN A 234 19.47 -9.16 14.79
CA ASN A 234 20.87 -8.77 15.03
C ASN A 234 21.25 -7.48 14.28
N LYS A 235 20.59 -7.18 13.15
CA LYS A 235 20.71 -5.90 12.42
C LYS A 235 19.82 -4.78 12.98
N GLY A 236 19.07 -5.02 14.07
CA GLY A 236 18.25 -4.01 14.75
C GLY A 236 16.78 -3.93 14.29
N PHE A 237 16.33 -4.83 13.41
CA PHE A 237 14.94 -4.86 12.93
C PHE A 237 14.10 -5.79 13.82
N LYS A 238 13.04 -5.25 14.43
CA LYS A 238 12.27 -5.97 15.46
C LYS A 238 11.05 -6.72 14.92
N THR A 239 10.47 -6.24 13.82
CA THR A 239 9.26 -6.84 13.24
C THR A 239 9.64 -7.67 12.03
N ILE A 240 9.63 -8.99 12.21
CA ILE A 240 9.80 -9.98 11.16
C ILE A 240 8.57 -10.87 11.22
N LEU A 241 7.77 -10.87 10.15
CA LEU A 241 6.54 -11.65 10.05
C LEU A 241 6.74 -12.74 9.00
N SER A 242 6.32 -13.97 9.29
CA SER A 242 6.23 -15.01 8.27
C SER A 242 5.09 -14.69 7.30
N TYR A 243 5.08 -15.38 6.15
CA TYR A 243 4.01 -15.24 5.17
C TYR A 243 2.61 -15.44 5.78
N ASN A 244 2.43 -16.48 6.58
CA ASN A 244 1.14 -16.82 7.18
C ASN A 244 0.72 -15.83 8.30
N GLN A 245 1.64 -15.04 8.85
CA GLN A 245 1.32 -13.99 9.82
C GLN A 245 0.84 -12.69 9.15
N MET A 246 1.15 -12.50 7.86
CA MET A 246 0.90 -11.25 7.14
C MET A 246 -0.31 -11.34 6.20
N ILE A 247 -0.52 -12.50 5.60
CA ILE A 247 -1.54 -12.71 4.57
C ILE A 247 -2.90 -13.04 5.21
N LEU A 248 -3.98 -12.60 4.55
CA LEU A 248 -5.38 -12.77 4.96
C LEU A 248 -5.91 -14.19 4.70
#